data_AF-A0A6I9WK73-F1
#
_entry.id   AF-A0A6I9WK73-F1
#
_cell.length_a   1.000
_cell.length_b   1.000
_cell.length_c   1.000
_cell.angle_alpha   90.00
_cell.angle_beta   90.00
_cell.angle_gamma   90.00
#
_symmetry.space_group_name_H-M   'P 1'
#
loop_
_entity.id
_entity.type
_entity.pdbx_description
1 polymer ?
#
loop_
_entity_poly.entity_id
_entity_poly.type
_entity_poly.pdbx_seq_one_letter_code
_entity_poly.pdbx_strand_id
1 'polypeptide(L)'
;MLPFHHRDPGLVGLLTSDQIPSEKTVHFGIISDGIHTHPAALRIAHRTHPKGLVLVTDAISALGLEEGIHQLGQFKIEIRKGCAYIAETNTLCGSMAEFSKCVRYFKEATGKYTL
;
A
#
# COMPACT_ATOMS: atom_id res chain seq x y z
N MET A 1 11.23 -2.16 3.34
CA MET A 1 11.95 -0.87 3.32
C MET A 1 12.34 -0.49 4.74
N LEU A 2 13.36 0.35 4.94
CA LEU A 2 13.62 0.93 6.27
C LEU A 2 12.42 1.80 6.70
N PRO A 3 12.02 1.76 7.98
CA PRO A 3 10.93 2.59 8.48
C PRO A 3 11.34 4.06 8.44
N PHE A 4 10.35 4.95 8.32
CA PHE A 4 10.58 6.38 8.54
C PHE A 4 11.05 6.63 9.97
N HIS A 5 12.13 7.38 10.14
CA HIS A 5 12.58 7.89 11.43
C HIS A 5 12.88 9.39 11.34
N HIS A 6 12.50 10.18 12.34
CA HIS A 6 12.66 11.65 12.27
C HIS A 6 14.12 12.12 12.14
N ARG A 7 15.11 11.33 12.58
CA ARG A 7 16.56 11.60 12.38
C ARG A 7 17.16 10.97 11.13
N ASP A 8 16.43 10.05 10.49
CA ASP A 8 16.86 9.36 9.28
C ASP A 8 15.60 8.96 8.51
N PRO A 9 15.04 9.88 7.69
CA PRO A 9 13.71 9.71 7.10
C PRO A 9 13.67 8.67 5.98
N GLY A 10 14.84 8.15 5.56
CA GLY A 10 14.97 7.15 4.51
C GLY A 10 14.24 7.53 3.22
N LEU A 11 13.66 6.54 2.54
CA LEU A 11 12.99 6.73 1.26
C LEU A 11 11.77 7.66 1.36
N VAL A 12 11.05 7.64 2.49
CA VAL A 12 9.87 8.50 2.72
C VAL A 12 10.26 9.98 2.74
N GLY A 13 11.48 10.31 3.17
CA GLY A 13 11.99 11.68 3.16
C GLY A 13 12.09 12.31 1.77
N LEU A 14 12.15 11.51 0.70
CA LEU A 14 12.17 12.02 -0.67
C LEU A 14 10.92 12.82 -1.03
N LEU A 15 9.78 12.54 -0.38
CA LEU A 15 8.51 13.23 -0.66
C LEU A 15 8.55 14.73 -0.33
N THR A 16 9.50 15.15 0.51
CA THR A 16 9.68 16.54 0.94
C THR A 16 11.12 17.01 0.78
N SER A 17 11.90 16.38 -0.11
CA SER A 17 13.31 16.69 -0.29
C SER A 17 13.49 17.88 -1.22
N ASP A 18 14.21 18.91 -0.75
CA ASP A 18 14.60 20.08 -1.56
C ASP A 18 15.66 19.75 -2.62
N GLN A 19 16.19 18.52 -2.62
CA GLN A 19 17.17 18.05 -3.60
C GLN A 19 16.51 17.55 -4.90
N ILE A 20 15.18 17.42 -4.94
CA ILE A 20 14.45 17.06 -6.15
C ILE A 20 14.12 18.34 -6.93
N PRO A 21 14.52 18.45 -8.21
CA PRO A 21 14.19 19.61 -9.03
C PRO A 21 12.68 19.84 -9.14
N SER A 22 12.25 21.10 -9.08
CA SER A 22 10.83 21.50 -9.04
C SER A 22 9.99 21.01 -10.22
N GLU A 23 10.63 20.77 -11.37
CA GLU A 23 10.03 20.26 -12.59
C GLU A 23 9.85 18.74 -12.59
N LYS A 24 10.41 18.02 -11.61
CA LYS A 24 10.28 16.57 -11.47
C LYS A 24 9.29 16.23 -10.36
N THR A 25 8.32 15.37 -10.68
CA THR A 25 7.38 14.81 -9.70
C THR A 25 7.83 13.40 -9.32
N VAL A 26 8.01 13.16 -8.02
CA VAL A 26 8.29 11.82 -7.49
C VAL A 26 6.97 11.06 -7.42
N HIS A 27 6.87 9.96 -8.17
CA HIS A 27 5.69 9.09 -8.11
C HIS A 27 5.94 7.94 -7.14
N PHE A 28 4.92 7.58 -6.36
CA PHE A 28 4.99 6.46 -5.43
C PHE A 28 3.66 5.71 -5.38
N GLY A 29 3.74 4.38 -5.35
CA GLY A 29 2.60 3.49 -5.22
C GLY A 29 2.17 3.34 -3.77
N ILE A 30 0.86 3.35 -3.50
CA ILE A 30 0.32 3.03 -2.16
C ILE A 30 -0.87 2.08 -2.27
N ILE A 31 -0.83 0.99 -1.51
CA ILE A 31 -1.91 0.00 -1.42
C ILE A 31 -2.90 0.49 -0.38
N SER A 32 -4.14 0.74 -0.81
CA SER A 32 -5.21 1.32 0.02
C SER A 32 -6.31 0.30 0.32
N ASP A 33 -5.93 -0.91 0.71
CA ASP A 33 -6.88 -2.01 0.98
C ASP A 33 -7.33 -2.12 2.45
N GLY A 34 -6.78 -1.26 3.33
CA GLY A 34 -7.01 -1.28 4.78
C GLY A 34 -6.19 -2.32 5.54
N ILE A 35 -5.33 -3.06 4.87
CA ILE A 35 -4.48 -4.11 5.43
C ILE A 35 -3.01 -3.68 5.36
N HIS A 36 -2.54 -3.31 4.17
CA HIS A 36 -1.15 -2.92 3.93
C HIS A 36 -0.82 -1.54 4.48
N THR A 37 -1.80 -0.64 4.47
CA THR A 37 -1.58 0.76 4.86
C THR A 37 -2.65 1.24 5.83
N HIS A 38 -2.20 1.69 6.99
CA HIS A 38 -3.08 2.33 7.97
C HIS A 38 -3.70 3.63 7.40
N PRO A 39 -4.98 3.94 7.65
CA PRO A 39 -5.64 5.11 7.07
C PRO A 39 -4.96 6.45 7.43
N ALA A 40 -4.28 6.54 8.59
CA ALA A 40 -3.48 7.73 8.91
C ALA A 40 -2.30 7.91 7.95
N ALA A 41 -1.62 6.82 7.54
CA ALA A 41 -0.53 6.87 6.58
C ALA A 41 -1.03 7.27 5.18
N LEU A 42 -2.21 6.79 4.76
CA LEU A 42 -2.87 7.24 3.52
C LEU A 42 -3.08 8.76 3.51
N ARG A 43 -3.58 9.32 4.62
CA ARG A 43 -3.78 10.77 4.76
C ARG A 43 -2.48 11.56 4.74
N ILE A 44 -1.44 11.06 5.42
CA ILE A 44 -0.12 11.71 5.43
C ILE A 44 0.42 11.75 4.00
N ALA A 45 0.49 10.60 3.33
CA ALA A 45 0.97 10.51 1.95
C ALA A 45 0.20 11.45 1.00
N HIS A 46 -1.14 11.43 1.07
CA HIS A 46 -1.99 12.27 0.23
C HIS A 46 -1.80 13.76 0.49
N ARG A 47 -1.67 14.19 1.76
CA ARG A 47 -1.47 15.60 2.10
C ARG A 47 -0.07 16.09 1.74
N THR A 48 0.94 15.23 1.90
CA THR A 48 2.35 15.58 1.64
C THR A 48 2.62 15.72 0.14
N HIS A 49 2.17 14.77 -0.68
CA HIS A 49 2.51 14.77 -2.11
C HIS A 49 1.38 14.20 -2.99
N PRO A 50 0.21 14.88 -3.09
CA PRO A 50 -0.97 14.34 -3.75
C PRO A 50 -0.76 14.08 -5.25
N LYS A 51 0.06 14.90 -5.92
CA LYS A 51 0.29 14.80 -7.38
C LYS A 51 1.11 13.57 -7.77
N GLY A 52 1.98 13.07 -6.88
CA GLY A 52 2.79 11.89 -7.13
C GLY A 52 2.23 10.61 -6.51
N LEU A 53 1.13 10.69 -5.76
CA LEU A 53 0.50 9.52 -5.15
C LEU A 53 -0.25 8.72 -6.22
N VAL A 54 0.17 7.46 -6.41
CA VAL A 54 -0.48 6.52 -7.33
C VAL A 54 -1.09 5.38 -6.51
N LEU A 55 -2.40 5.15 -6.66
CA LEU A 55 -3.02 3.96 -6.07
C LEU A 55 -2.59 2.74 -6.87
N VAL A 56 -2.11 1.73 -6.16
CA VAL A 56 -1.80 0.42 -6.72
C VAL A 56 -2.56 -0.64 -5.93
N THR A 57 -2.91 -1.75 -6.60
CA THR A 57 -3.49 -2.90 -5.89
C THR A 57 -2.40 -3.76 -5.27
N ASP A 58 -1.31 -3.97 -6.00
CA ASP A 58 -0.37 -5.08 -5.74
C ASP A 58 -1.11 -6.43 -5.67
N ALA A 59 -2.22 -6.55 -6.42
CA ALA A 59 -3.03 -7.75 -6.42
C ALA A 59 -2.29 -8.92 -7.08
N ILE A 60 -2.36 -10.09 -6.45
CA ILE A 60 -1.76 -11.32 -6.98
C ILE A 60 -2.81 -12.17 -7.72
N SER A 61 -2.36 -13.15 -8.51
CA SER A 61 -3.26 -14.05 -9.25
C SER A 61 -4.16 -14.91 -8.37
N ALA A 62 -3.93 -14.91 -7.05
CA ALA A 62 -4.81 -15.57 -6.09
C ALA A 62 -6.08 -14.78 -5.77
N LEU A 63 -6.19 -13.51 -6.20
CA LEU A 63 -7.40 -12.71 -6.04
C LEU A 63 -8.63 -13.46 -6.59
N GLY A 64 -9.62 -13.70 -5.73
CA GLY A 64 -10.85 -14.42 -6.06
C GLY A 64 -10.83 -15.92 -5.77
N LEU A 65 -9.69 -16.48 -5.34
CA LEU A 65 -9.63 -17.85 -4.86
C LEU A 65 -10.20 -17.98 -3.43
N GLU A 66 -10.67 -19.18 -3.11
CA GLU A 66 -11.16 -19.53 -1.77
C GLU A 66 -10.02 -19.61 -0.74
N GLU A 67 -10.38 -19.55 0.54
CA GLU A 67 -9.42 -19.72 1.63
C GLU A 67 -8.73 -21.08 1.59
N GLY A 68 -7.48 -21.14 2.06
CA GLY A 68 -6.67 -22.35 2.07
C GLY A 68 -5.30 -22.18 1.43
N ILE A 69 -4.67 -23.31 1.14
CA ILE A 69 -3.30 -23.37 0.63
C ILE A 69 -3.28 -23.38 -0.89
N HIS A 70 -2.53 -22.47 -1.49
CA HIS A 70 -2.39 -22.33 -2.94
C HIS A 70 -0.92 -22.22 -3.35
N GLN A 71 -0.64 -22.48 -4.62
CA GLN A 71 0.68 -22.32 -5.21
C GLN A 71 0.71 -21.06 -6.08
N LEU A 72 1.56 -20.10 -5.73
CA LEU A 72 1.81 -18.87 -6.49
C LEU A 72 3.24 -18.89 -7.03
N GLY A 73 3.41 -19.35 -8.27
CA GLY A 73 4.73 -19.58 -8.85
C GLY A 73 5.52 -20.59 -8.01
N GLN A 74 6.64 -20.15 -7.42
CA GLN A 74 7.48 -20.95 -6.52
C GLN A 74 7.07 -20.87 -5.04
N PHE A 75 6.14 -19.98 -4.68
CA PHE A 75 5.72 -19.79 -3.30
C PHE A 75 4.45 -20.57 -2.99
N LYS A 76 4.47 -21.30 -1.88
CA LYS A 76 3.26 -21.80 -1.25
C LYS A 76 2.66 -20.68 -0.40
N ILE A 77 1.40 -20.34 -0.64
CA ILE A 77 0.69 -19.29 0.07
C ILE A 77 -0.50 -19.87 0.83
N GLU A 78 -0.91 -19.18 1.89
CA GLU A 78 -2.13 -19.45 2.63
C GLU A 78 -3.04 -18.22 2.53
N ILE A 79 -4.25 -18.41 2.01
CA ILE A 79 -5.30 -17.40 2.01
C ILE A 79 -6.13 -17.60 3.27
N ARG A 80 -6.18 -16.59 4.13
CA ARG A 80 -6.98 -16.58 5.36
C ARG A 80 -7.55 -15.19 5.62
N LYS A 81 -8.86 -15.12 5.92
CA LYS A 81 -9.61 -13.88 6.15
C LYS A 81 -9.47 -12.87 5.01
N GLY A 82 -9.46 -13.36 3.78
CA GLY A 82 -9.32 -12.54 2.57
C GLY A 82 -7.94 -11.90 2.37
N CYS A 83 -6.89 -12.40 3.04
CA CYS A 83 -5.50 -11.97 2.86
C CYS A 83 -4.63 -13.16 2.45
N ALA A 84 -3.64 -12.92 1.59
CA ALA A 84 -2.65 -13.93 1.21
C ALA A 84 -1.37 -13.77 2.02
N TYR A 85 -0.88 -14.87 2.57
CA TYR A 85 0.37 -14.93 3.32
C TYR A 85 1.29 -16.00 2.74
N ILE A 86 2.61 -15.84 2.89
CA ILE A 86 3.52 -16.97 2.66
C ILE A 86 3.15 -18.06 3.67
N ALA A 87 2.93 -19.28 3.20
CA ALA A 87 2.48 -20.39 4.03
C ALA A 87 3.39 -20.58 5.24
N GLU A 88 2.81 -20.91 6.39
CA GLU A 88 3.52 -21.11 7.67
C GLU A 88 4.14 -19.81 8.24
N THR A 89 3.80 -18.64 7.70
CA THR A 89 4.28 -17.34 8.20
C THR A 89 3.13 -16.32 8.39
N ASN A 90 3.49 -15.14 8.89
CA ASN A 90 2.62 -13.95 8.93
C ASN A 90 3.01 -12.89 7.89
N THR A 91 3.86 -13.24 6.93
CA THR A 91 4.31 -12.32 5.89
C THR A 91 3.25 -12.24 4.79
N LEU A 92 2.71 -11.05 4.55
CA LEU A 92 1.77 -10.81 3.45
C LEU A 92 2.44 -11.09 2.09
N CYS A 93 1.68 -11.68 1.18
CA CYS A 93 2.10 -11.97 -0.19
C CYS A 93 1.19 -11.22 -1.16
N GLY A 94 1.51 -9.95 -1.39
CA GLY A 94 0.70 -9.03 -2.17
C GLY A 94 -0.70 -8.79 -1.58
N SER A 95 -1.55 -8.11 -2.33
CA SER A 95 -2.93 -7.81 -1.93
C SER A 95 -3.94 -8.77 -2.55
N MET A 96 -5.08 -8.87 -1.88
CA MET A 96 -6.29 -9.55 -2.31
C MET A 96 -7.43 -8.55 -2.55
N ALA A 97 -7.11 -7.28 -2.80
CA ALA A 97 -8.08 -6.22 -3.05
C ALA A 97 -8.20 -5.88 -4.53
N GLU A 98 -9.45 -5.74 -4.99
CA GLU A 98 -9.76 -5.12 -6.28
C GLU A 98 -9.43 -3.63 -6.28
N PHE A 99 -9.12 -3.09 -7.46
CA PHE A 99 -8.85 -1.66 -7.61
C PHE A 99 -10.04 -0.78 -7.18
N SER A 100 -11.27 -1.26 -7.42
CA SER A 100 -12.52 -0.61 -7.00
C SER A 100 -12.59 -0.41 -5.48
N LYS A 101 -12.18 -1.43 -4.70
CA LYS A 101 -12.08 -1.40 -3.24
C LYS A 101 -11.03 -0.40 -2.79
N CYS A 102 -9.85 -0.41 -3.41
CA CYS A 102 -8.76 0.54 -3.10
C CYS A 102 -9.23 2.00 -3.27
N VAL A 103 -9.88 2.33 -4.38
CA VAL A 103 -10.40 3.69 -4.64
C VAL A 103 -11.43 4.11 -3.59
N ARG A 104 -12.41 3.24 -3.26
CA ARG A 104 -13.44 3.53 -2.25
C ARG A 104 -12.82 3.75 -0.87
N TYR A 105 -11.96 2.83 -0.44
CA TYR A 105 -11.30 2.91 0.86
C TYR A 105 -10.39 4.13 0.97
N PHE A 106 -9.63 4.44 -0.08
CA PHE A 106 -8.81 5.66 -0.13
C PHE A 106 -9.67 6.92 0.02
N LYS A 107 -10.79 7.01 -0.70
CA LYS A 107 -11.74 8.12 -0.59
C LYS A 107 -12.31 8.23 0.82
N GLU A 108 -12.69 7.13 1.44
CA GLU A 108 -13.19 7.11 2.82
C GLU A 108 -12.13 7.55 3.83
N ALA A 109 -10.90 7.05 3.69
CA ALA A 109 -9.79 7.36 4.59
C ALA A 109 -9.32 8.82 4.51
N THR A 110 -9.43 9.44 3.33
CA THR A 110 -8.90 10.80 3.04
C THR A 110 -9.97 11.89 2.98
N GLY A 111 -11.22 11.55 2.67
CA GLY A 111 -12.30 12.50 2.36
C GLY A 111 -13.06 13.12 3.54
N LYS A 112 -12.72 12.80 4.81
CA LYS A 112 -13.52 13.21 5.99
C LYS A 112 -12.78 14.05 7.05
N TYR A 113 -11.88 14.96 6.66
CA TYR A 113 -11.27 15.87 7.62
C TYR A 113 -11.10 17.28 7.05
N THR A 114 -12.22 18.01 6.98
CA THR A 114 -12.20 19.44 7.27
C THR A 114 -12.02 19.54 8.78
N LEU A 115 -10.83 19.95 9.23
CA LEU A 115 -10.66 20.43 10.61
C LEU A 115 -11.42 21.74 10.76
#